data_AF-A0A8J6RQX8-F1
#
_entry.id   AF-A0A8J6RQX8-F1
#
_cell.length_a   1.000
_cell.length_b   1.000
_cell.length_c   1.000
_cell.angle_alpha   90.00
_cell.angle_beta   90.00
_cell.angle_gamma   90.00
#
_symmetry.space_group_name_H-M   'P 1'
#
loop_
_entity.id
_entity.type
_entity.pdbx_description
1 polymer ?
#
loop_
_entity_poly.entity_id
_entity_poly.type
_entity_poly.pdbx_seq_one_letter_code
_entity_poly.pdbx_strand_id
1 'polypeptide(L)'
;MEREITDSDGITWTCIQAYSGLSNNAEKQDAAQVKGQEDSYWVVCTPSGGAKSVRLKLEGEWEKSYSDEMLLDEIQAQQEV
;
A
#
# COMPACT_ATOMS: atom_id res chain seq x y z
N MET A 1 0.09 1.12 9.59
CA MET A 1 -1.33 0.96 9.30
C MET A 1 -1.42 -0.06 8.18
N GLU A 2 -2.27 -1.05 8.36
CA GLU A 2 -2.42 -2.20 7.47
C GLU A 2 -3.89 -2.31 7.05
N ARG A 3 -4.12 -2.60 5.77
CA ARG A 3 -5.45 -2.83 5.20
C ARG A 3 -5.42 -4.11 4.40
N GLU A 4 -6.39 -4.98 4.65
CA GLU A 4 -6.57 -6.22 3.91
C GLU A 4 -7.70 -6.03 2.90
N ILE A 5 -7.42 -6.34 1.63
CA ILE A 5 -8.38 -6.29 0.54
C ILE A 5 -8.36 -7.63 -0.17
N THR A 6 -9.48 -8.10 -0.73
CA THR A 6 -9.54 -9.37 -1.44
C THR A 6 -9.90 -9.14 -2.88
N ASP A 7 -9.06 -9.62 -3.79
CA ASP A 7 -9.29 -9.55 -5.23
C ASP A 7 -10.41 -10.50 -5.67
N SER A 8 -10.95 -10.28 -6.87
CA SER A 8 -11.94 -11.15 -7.50
C SER A 8 -11.45 -12.59 -7.71
N ASP A 9 -10.15 -12.81 -7.80
CA ASP A 9 -9.52 -14.13 -7.85
C ASP A 9 -9.49 -14.85 -6.48
N GLY A 10 -9.94 -14.18 -5.41
CA GLY A 10 -9.89 -14.71 -4.04
C GLY A 10 -8.53 -14.52 -3.37
N ILE A 11 -7.63 -13.74 -3.95
CA ILE A 11 -6.32 -13.41 -3.38
C ILE A 11 -6.50 -12.27 -2.38
N THR A 12 -6.22 -12.53 -1.11
CA THR A 12 -6.18 -11.48 -0.08
C THR A 12 -4.86 -10.74 -0.16
N TRP A 13 -4.90 -9.44 -0.38
CA TRP A 13 -3.77 -8.53 -0.39
C TRP A 13 -3.70 -7.75 0.92
N THR A 14 -2.56 -7.85 1.59
CA THR A 14 -2.26 -7.04 2.78
C THR A 14 -1.45 -5.83 2.35
N CYS A 15 -2.10 -4.67 2.29
CA CYS A 15 -1.51 -3.38 1.98
C CYS A 15 -1.06 -2.67 3.25
N ILE A 16 0.24 -2.42 3.36
CA ILE A 16 0.87 -1.83 4.53
C ILE A 16 1.67 -0.62 4.08
N GLN A 17 1.46 0.53 4.73
CA GLN A 17 2.31 1.69 4.47
C GLN A 17 3.79 1.32 4.76
N ALA A 18 4.67 1.56 3.79
CA ALA A 18 6.09 1.22 3.88
C ALA A 18 6.70 1.81 5.16
N TYR A 19 7.64 1.10 5.76
CA TYR A 19 8.30 1.48 7.03
C TYR A 19 7.39 1.53 8.26
N SER A 20 6.08 1.22 8.16
CA SER A 20 5.19 1.25 9.32
C SER A 20 5.41 0.11 10.33
N GLY A 21 6.16 -0.94 9.95
CA GLY A 21 6.57 -2.06 10.81
C GLY A 21 7.86 -1.84 11.62
N LEU A 22 8.58 -0.73 11.42
CA LEU A 22 9.80 -0.39 12.17
C LEU A 22 9.45 0.65 13.24
N SER A 23 9.50 0.30 14.52
CA SER A 23 9.07 1.04 15.72
C SER A 23 9.04 2.60 15.67
N ASN A 24 8.02 3.17 16.35
CA ASN A 24 7.73 4.59 16.66
C ASN A 24 7.09 5.47 15.57
N ASN A 25 6.03 6.22 15.91
CA ASN A 25 4.93 6.62 15.02
C ASN A 25 5.19 7.87 14.13
N ALA A 26 6.02 8.82 14.56
CA ALA A 26 6.19 10.10 13.85
C ALA A 26 7.23 10.06 12.72
N GLU A 27 8.37 9.38 12.93
CA GLU A 27 9.43 9.21 11.91
C GLU A 27 8.97 8.30 10.74
N LYS A 28 7.92 7.48 10.97
CA LYS A 28 7.32 6.60 9.96
C LYS A 28 6.64 7.36 8.82
N GLN A 29 5.91 8.43 9.15
CA GLN A 29 5.21 9.20 8.14
C GLN A 29 6.21 9.90 7.22
N ASP A 30 7.25 10.52 7.80
CA ASP A 30 8.30 11.20 7.03
C ASP A 30 9.12 10.22 6.16
N ALA A 31 9.46 9.04 6.68
CA ALA A 31 10.19 8.02 5.92
C ALA A 31 9.36 7.32 4.84
N ALA A 32 8.05 7.14 5.08
CA ALA A 32 7.13 6.60 4.10
C ALA A 32 6.72 7.64 3.05
N GLN A 33 6.86 8.92 3.36
CA GLN A 33 6.51 10.00 2.46
C GLN A 33 7.42 10.00 1.24
N VAL A 34 6.82 10.19 0.08
CA VAL A 34 7.58 10.35 -1.15
C VAL A 34 8.33 11.66 -1.07
N LYS A 35 9.66 11.59 -1.02
CA LYS A 35 10.54 12.76 -0.93
C LYS A 35 10.23 13.74 -2.07
N GLY A 36 9.76 14.93 -1.71
CA GLY A 36 9.38 15.98 -2.67
C GLY A 36 7.90 15.98 -3.09
N GLN A 37 7.06 15.13 -2.50
CA GLN A 37 5.61 15.20 -2.62
C GLN A 37 4.97 15.25 -1.23
N GLU A 38 4.38 16.39 -0.93
CA GLU A 38 3.51 16.55 0.24
C GLU A 38 2.30 15.63 0.08
N ASP A 39 1.97 14.89 1.13
CA ASP A 39 0.80 14.01 1.16
C ASP A 39 0.81 12.81 0.19
N SER A 40 1.98 12.21 -0.07
CA SER A 40 2.08 10.94 -0.79
C SER A 40 2.93 9.95 -0.03
N TYR A 41 2.46 8.71 0.09
CA TYR A 41 3.09 7.66 0.87
C TYR A 41 3.31 6.40 0.04
N TRP A 42 4.43 5.75 0.30
CA TRP A 42 4.69 4.42 -0.23
C TRP A 42 3.89 3.38 0.53
N VAL A 43 3.13 2.56 -0.20
CA VAL A 43 2.35 1.45 0.35
C VAL A 43 2.80 0.16 -0.32
N VAL A 44 3.02 -0.89 0.47
CA VAL A 44 3.44 -2.19 -0.03
C VAL A 44 2.28 -3.16 0.15
N CYS A 45 1.77 -3.70 -0.96
CA CYS A 45 0.71 -4.70 -0.96
C CYS A 45 1.32 -6.08 -1.21
N THR A 46 1.10 -7.00 -0.28
CA THR A 46 1.62 -8.38 -0.36
C THR A 46 0.44 -9.35 -0.48
N PRO A 47 0.43 -10.24 -1.49
CA PRO A 47 -0.63 -11.21 -1.64
C PRO A 47 -0.46 -12.40 -0.68
N SER A 48 -1.58 -12.86 -0.15
CA SER A 48 -1.71 -14.07 0.66
C SER A 48 -1.45 -15.28 -0.24
N GLY A 49 -0.25 -15.85 -0.12
CA GLY A 49 0.26 -16.87 -1.05
C GLY A 49 1.74 -16.70 -1.39
N GLY A 50 2.37 -15.60 -0.97
CA GLY A 50 3.81 -15.39 -1.14
C GLY A 50 4.22 -15.02 -2.56
N ALA A 51 3.28 -14.56 -3.39
CA ALA A 51 3.58 -13.98 -4.69
C ALA A 51 4.28 -12.61 -4.56
N LYS A 52 4.71 -12.04 -5.68
CA LYS A 52 5.48 -10.78 -5.75
C LYS A 52 4.72 -9.64 -5.06
N SER A 53 5.28 -9.09 -3.98
CA SER A 53 4.77 -7.85 -3.38
C SER A 53 4.92 -6.69 -4.35
N VAL A 54 3.93 -5.81 -4.39
CA VAL A 54 3.97 -4.59 -5.19
C VAL A 54 4.09 -3.36 -4.29
N ARG A 55 4.71 -2.31 -4.81
CA ARG A 55 4.89 -1.04 -4.11
C ARG A 55 4.11 0.04 -4.85
N LEU A 56 3.04 0.50 -4.22
CA LEU A 56 2.18 1.57 -4.68
C LEU A 56 2.62 2.90 -4.11
N LYS A 57 2.27 3.95 -4.82
CA LYS A 57 2.42 5.32 -4.35
C LYS A 57 1.02 5.91 -4.25
N LEU A 58 0.53 6.05 -3.03
CA LEU A 58 -0.82 6.51 -2.77
C LEU A 58 -0.78 7.86 -2.05
N GLU A 59 -1.86 8.63 -2.17
CA GLU A 59 -1.99 9.89 -1.43
C GLU A 59 -2.13 9.66 0.08
N GLY A 60 -2.03 10.74 0.86
CA GLY A 60 -2.38 10.72 2.27
C GLY A 60 -3.82 10.28 2.47
N GLU A 61 -4.06 9.65 3.62
CA GLU A 61 -5.37 9.07 3.93
C GLU A 61 -5.88 8.06 2.89
N TRP A 62 -4.98 7.39 2.16
CA TRP A 62 -5.36 6.37 1.17
C TRP A 62 -6.31 5.31 1.73
N GLU A 63 -6.18 5.00 3.03
CA GLU A 63 -7.05 4.08 3.75
C GLU A 63 -8.52 4.51 3.81
N LYS A 64 -8.82 5.80 3.60
CA LYS A 64 -10.18 6.34 3.55
C LYS A 64 -10.57 6.79 2.14
N SER A 65 -9.62 7.35 1.41
CA SER A 65 -9.87 7.93 0.08
C SER A 65 -9.94 6.88 -1.02
N TYR A 66 -9.24 5.75 -0.86
CA TYR A 66 -9.25 4.67 -1.85
C TYR A 66 -10.21 3.56 -1.42
N SER A 67 -11.05 3.17 -2.37
CA SER A 67 -11.86 1.95 -2.29
C SER A 67 -11.00 0.73 -2.55
N ASP A 68 -11.46 -0.45 -2.09
CA ASP A 68 -10.74 -1.71 -2.30
C ASP A 68 -10.50 -2.00 -3.79
N GLU A 69 -11.48 -1.69 -4.65
CA GLU A 69 -11.37 -1.80 -6.11
C GLU A 69 -10.27 -0.90 -6.69
N MET A 70 -10.11 0.33 -6.19
CA MET A 70 -9.08 1.25 -6.67
C MET A 70 -7.68 0.79 -6.25
N LEU A 71 -7.56 0.23 -5.04
CA LEU A 71 -6.31 -0.36 -4.57
C LEU A 71 -5.93 -1.59 -5.40
N LEU A 72 -6.90 -2.43 -5.74
CA LEU A 72 -6.68 -3.59 -6.61
C LEU A 72 -6.24 -3.19 -8.01
N ASP A 73 -6.85 -2.15 -8.60
CA ASP A 73 -6.45 -1.61 -9.90
C ASP A 73 -4.98 -1.15 -9.89
N GLU A 74 -4.59 -0.38 -8.87
CA GLU A 74 -3.20 0.05 -8.66
C GLU A 74 -2.23 -1.14 -8.47
N ILE A 75 -2.66 -2.18 -7.73
CA ILE A 75 -1.88 -3.42 -7.56
C ILE A 75 -1.66 -4.10 -8.91
N GLN A 76 -2.72 -4.32 -9.67
CA GLN A 76 -2.67 -4.99 -10.97
C GLN A 76 -1.76 -4.21 -11.93
N ALA A 77 -1.91 -2.89 -11.98
CA ALA A 77 -1.06 -2.01 -12.79
C ALA A 77 0.44 -2.13 -12.46
N GLN A 78 0.80 -2.42 -11.19
CA GLN A 78 2.18 -2.66 -10.76
C GLN A 78 2.64 -4.13 -10.86
N GLN A 79 1.72 -5.08 -11.08
CA GLN A 79 2.08 -6.49 -11.31
C GLN A 79 2.52 -6.76 -12.75
N GLU A 80 2.02 -5.97 -13.72
CA GLU A 80 2.33 -6.13 -15.15
C GLU A 80 3.70 -5.55 -15.59
N VAL A 81 4.48 -5.02 -14.64
CA VAL A 81 5.82 -4.42 -14.88
C VAL A 81 7.02 -5.27 -14.42
#